data_AF-A0A1B1TPY9-F1
#
_entry.id   AF-A0A1B1TPY9-F1
#
_cell.length_a   1.000
_cell.length_b   1.000
_cell.length_c   1.000
_cell.angle_alpha   90.00
_cell.angle_beta   90.00
_cell.angle_gamma   90.00
#
_symmetry.space_group_name_H-M   'P 1'
#
loop_
_entity.id
_entity.type
_entity.pdbx_description
1 polymer ?
#
loop_
_entity_poly.entity_id
_entity_poly.type
_entity_poly.pdbx_seq_one_letter_code
_entity_poly.pdbx_strand_id
1 'polypeptide(L)'
;MAIAQRILRSINQFAVPVGNSFWYGSLSIGVAARLADMDNFEALIKMADQSLYLAKQSGRNCVKTIFDQRKTRSQTVKTRGALPNSNGQQS
;
A
#
# COMPACT_ATOMS: atom_id res chain seq x y z
N MET A 1 -6.69 -5.05 7.37
CA MET A 1 -5.59 -5.92 7.86
C MET A 1 -6.07 -7.13 8.68
N ALA A 2 -7.22 -7.10 9.37
CA ALA A 2 -7.66 -8.17 10.27
C ALA A 2 -7.76 -9.57 9.61
N ILE A 3 -8.27 -9.66 8.37
CA ILE A 3 -8.40 -10.94 7.65
C ILE A 3 -7.03 -11.57 7.38
N ALA A 4 -6.07 -10.79 6.86
CA ALA A 4 -4.71 -11.27 6.59
C ALA A 4 -4.02 -11.78 7.86
N GLN A 5 -4.18 -11.08 8.99
CA GLN A 5 -3.64 -11.54 10.28
C GLN A 5 -4.30 -12.83 10.76
N ARG A 6 -5.61 -13.00 10.53
CA ARG A 6 -6.30 -14.25 10.88
C ARG A 6 -5.75 -15.43 10.07
N ILE A 7 -5.57 -15.25 8.76
CA ILE A 7 -4.97 -16.27 7.88
C ILE A 7 -3.57 -16.63 8.38
N LEU A 8 -2.73 -15.62 8.66
CA LEU A 8 -1.37 -15.85 9.16
C LEU A 8 -1.35 -16.67 10.45
N ARG A 9 -2.22 -16.32 11.43
CA ARG A 9 -2.32 -17.06 12.69
C ARG A 9 -2.77 -18.50 12.46
N SER A 10 -3.75 -18.73 11.60
CA SER A 10 -4.22 -20.08 11.28
C SER A 10 -3.12 -20.93 10.64
N ILE A 11 -2.34 -20.38 9.70
CA ILE A 11 -1.23 -21.10 9.07
C ILE A 11 -0.11 -21.39 10.06
N ASN A 12 0.23 -20.46 10.95
CA ASN A 12 1.30 -20.67 11.94
C ASN A 12 0.96 -21.75 12.98
N GLN A 13 -0.33 -22.09 13.13
CA GLN A 13 -0.80 -23.17 13.98
C GLN A 13 -1.01 -24.48 13.21
N PHE A 14 -0.83 -24.46 11.88
CA PHE A 14 -1.12 -25.59 11.02
C PHE A 14 0.10 -26.50 10.92
N ALA A 15 -0.07 -27.75 11.37
CA ALA A 15 0.92 -28.81 11.25
C ALA A 15 0.47 -29.76 10.13
N VAL A 16 1.28 -29.86 9.07
CA VAL A 16 1.00 -30.76 7.94
C VAL A 16 1.73 -32.07 8.18
N PRO A 17 1.04 -33.22 8.28
CA PRO A 17 1.71 -34.52 8.36
C PRO A 17 2.51 -34.80 7.08
N VAL A 18 3.78 -35.15 7.22
CA VAL A 18 4.67 -35.53 6.11
C VAL A 18 5.47 -36.77 6.53
N GLY A 19 5.00 -37.95 6.10
CA GLY A 19 5.57 -39.23 6.54
C GLY A 19 5.41 -39.43 8.05
N ASN A 20 6.53 -39.58 8.75
CA ASN A 20 6.58 -39.75 10.22
C ASN A 20 6.82 -38.44 10.98
N SER A 21 6.76 -37.28 10.32
CA SER A 21 6.98 -35.97 10.94
C SER A 21 5.89 -34.96 10.56
N PHE A 22 5.99 -33.76 11.13
CA PHE A 22 5.11 -32.64 10.81
C PHE A 22 5.92 -31.50 10.20
N TRP A 23 5.39 -30.91 9.13
CA TRP A 23 5.87 -29.65 8.58
C TRP A 23 5.09 -28.48 9.18
N TYR A 24 5.81 -27.45 9.63
CA TYR A 24 5.25 -26.22 10.17
C TYR A 24 5.52 -25.07 9.20
N GLY A 25 4.46 -24.60 8.57
CA GLY A 25 4.52 -23.52 7.59
C GLY A 25 4.48 -22.12 8.21
N SER A 26 4.92 -21.14 7.43
CA SER A 26 4.65 -19.73 7.70
C SER A 26 4.37 -18.99 6.40
N LEU A 27 3.66 -17.86 6.49
CA LEU A 27 3.28 -17.06 5.33
C LEU A 27 3.76 -15.61 5.49
N SER A 28 4.29 -15.01 4.43
CA SER A 28 4.44 -13.56 4.33
C SER A 28 3.28 -13.03 3.51
N ILE A 29 2.61 -11.97 3.96
CA ILE A 29 1.41 -11.44 3.30
C ILE A 29 1.59 -9.95 3.00
N GLY A 30 1.44 -9.59 1.73
CA GLY A 30 1.25 -8.21 1.30
C GLY A 30 -0.22 -7.89 1.15
N VAL A 31 -0.66 -6.77 1.71
CA VAL A 31 -2.05 -6.30 1.57
C VAL A 31 -2.02 -4.90 0.99
N ALA A 32 -2.89 -4.64 0.02
CA ALA A 32 -3.14 -3.31 -0.51
C ALA A 32 -4.66 -3.07 -0.61
N ALA A 33 -5.05 -1.80 -0.62
CA ALA A 33 -6.41 -1.36 -0.88
C ALA A 33 -6.38 -0.39 -2.07
N ARG A 34 -7.46 -0.38 -2.87
CA ARG A 34 -7.55 0.52 -4.01
C ARG A 34 -7.51 1.97 -3.52
N LEU A 35 -6.61 2.75 -4.11
CA LEU A 35 -6.54 4.20 -3.91
C LEU A 35 -7.25 4.91 -5.06
N ALA A 36 -7.72 6.14 -4.80
CA ALA A 36 -8.47 6.94 -5.77
C ALA A 36 -7.68 7.26 -7.04
N ASP A 37 -6.36 7.22 -6.95
CA ASP A 37 -5.41 7.62 -7.97
C ASP A 37 -4.80 6.42 -8.74
N MET A 38 -5.26 5.21 -8.46
CA MET A 38 -4.88 4.03 -9.23
C MET A 38 -5.64 4.00 -10.54
N ASP A 39 -4.91 4.11 -11.64
CA ASP A 39 -5.46 4.12 -13.01
C ASP A 39 -6.18 2.80 -13.33
N ASN A 40 -5.64 1.67 -12.87
CA ASN A 40 -6.15 0.35 -13.18
C ASN A 40 -5.92 -0.65 -12.03
N PHE A 41 -6.43 -1.88 -12.19
CA PHE A 41 -6.28 -2.92 -11.17
C PHE A 41 -4.83 -3.44 -11.07
N GLU A 42 -4.03 -3.34 -12.13
CA GLU A 42 -2.62 -3.77 -12.13
C GLU A 42 -1.80 -2.97 -11.12
N ALA A 43 -2.09 -1.66 -10.99
CA ALA A 43 -1.49 -0.81 -9.97
C ALA A 43 -1.78 -1.31 -8.54
N LEU A 44 -3.00 -1.80 -8.29
CA LEU A 44 -3.37 -2.39 -7.00
C LEU A 44 -2.63 -3.70 -6.74
N ILE A 45 -2.57 -4.60 -7.72
CA ILE A 45 -1.85 -5.87 -7.60
C ILE A 45 -0.36 -5.63 -7.36
N LYS A 46 0.25 -4.71 -8.13
CA LYS A 46 1.64 -4.31 -7.95
C LYS A 46 1.91 -3.79 -6.54
N MET A 47 1.01 -2.99 -5.97
CA MET A 47 1.16 -2.50 -4.59
C MET A 47 1.06 -3.63 -3.55
N ALA A 48 0.17 -4.62 -3.78
CA ALA A 48 0.07 -5.80 -2.93
C ALA A 48 1.36 -6.64 -2.98
N ASP A 49 1.92 -6.85 -4.18
CA ASP A 49 3.17 -7.57 -4.39
C ASP A 49 4.37 -6.85 -3.77
N GLN A 50 4.45 -5.53 -3.90
CA GLN A 50 5.48 -4.74 -3.22
C GLN A 50 5.36 -4.84 -1.70
N SER A 51 4.13 -4.83 -1.18
CA SER A 51 3.89 -5.04 0.25
C SER A 51 4.30 -6.45 0.70
N LEU A 52 4.12 -7.47 -0.15
CA LEU A 52 4.56 -8.84 0.11
C LEU A 52 6.08 -8.93 0.13
N TYR A 53 6.74 -8.27 -0.82
CA TYR A 53 8.19 -8.20 -0.85
C TYR A 53 8.76 -7.54 0.41
N LEU A 54 8.14 -6.45 0.88
CA LEU A 54 8.48 -5.82 2.17
C LEU A 54 8.29 -6.78 3.36
N ALA A 55 7.21 -7.57 3.38
CA ALA A 55 7.01 -8.59 4.41
C ALA A 55 8.14 -9.63 4.42
N LYS A 56 8.59 -10.08 3.25
CA LYS A 56 9.73 -11.00 3.13
C LYS A 56 11.03 -10.38 3.63
N GLN A 57 11.28 -9.11 3.32
CA GLN A 57 12.47 -8.40 3.81
C GLN A 57 12.43 -8.10 5.32
N SER A 58 11.23 -7.92 5.88
CA SER A 58 11.02 -7.62 7.30
C SER A 58 11.13 -8.85 8.23
N GLY A 59 11.81 -9.91 7.81
CA GLY A 59 11.97 -11.14 8.58
C GLY A 59 10.96 -12.26 8.28
N ARG A 60 10.10 -12.09 7.25
CA ARG A 60 9.03 -13.05 6.88
C ARG A 60 8.00 -13.24 7.99
N ASN A 61 7.10 -14.21 7.83
CA ASN A 61 6.05 -14.56 8.80
C ASN A 61 5.25 -13.35 9.33
N CYS A 62 4.94 -12.39 8.47
CA CYS A 62 4.28 -11.15 8.87
C CYS A 62 3.37 -10.62 7.77
N VAL A 63 2.50 -9.69 8.17
CA VAL A 63 1.64 -8.92 7.27
C VAL A 63 2.23 -7.53 7.13
N LYS A 64 2.39 -7.05 5.88
CA LYS A 64 2.80 -5.68 5.59
C LYS A 64 1.87 -5.03 4.57
N THR A 65 1.88 -3.71 4.59
CA THR A 65 1.19 -2.83 3.65
C THR A 65 2.12 -1.66 3.37
N ILE A 66 2.09 -1.18 2.14
CA ILE A 66 2.68 0.10 1.77
C ILE A 66 1.55 1.12 1.81
N PHE A 67 1.72 2.20 2.57
CA PHE A 67 0.85 3.37 2.49
C PHE A 67 1.53 4.39 1.60
N ASP A 68 0.94 4.74 0.45
CA ASP A 68 1.46 5.86 -0.32
C ASP A 68 0.98 7.18 0.30
N GLN A 69 1.86 7.85 1.04
CA GLN A 69 1.56 9.16 1.64
C GLN A 69 1.65 10.33 0.65
N ARG A 70 2.04 10.10 -0.62
CA ARG A 70 2.38 11.16 -1.58
C ARG A 70 1.20 11.92 -2.17
N LYS A 71 -0.07 11.55 -1.89
CA LYS A 71 -1.24 12.23 -2.48
C LYS A 71 -2.23 12.90 -1.54
N THR A 72 -1.95 12.95 -0.23
CA THR A 72 -2.84 13.65 0.72
C THR A 72 -2.47 15.14 0.92
N ARG A 73 -1.42 15.65 0.25
CA ARG A 73 -0.87 17.00 0.51
C ARG A 73 -0.85 18.00 -0.65
N SER A 74 -1.58 17.74 -1.74
CA SER A 74 -1.62 18.68 -2.87
C SER A 74 -3.03 18.87 -3.39
N GLN A 75 -3.81 19.76 -2.75
CA GLN A 75 -4.76 20.66 -3.41
C GLN A 75 -5.26 21.73 -2.41
N THR A 76 -4.40 22.70 -2.07
CA THR A 76 -4.87 24.06 -1.82
C THR A 76 -4.63 24.83 -3.12
N VAL A 77 -5.73 25.10 -3.80
CA VAL A 77 -5.82 25.84 -5.07
C VAL A 77 -5.08 27.18 -4.94
N LYS A 78 -4.01 27.37 -5.71
CA LYS A 78 -3.38 28.68 -5.91
C LYS A 78 -3.96 29.32 -7.16
N THR A 79 -5.22 29.76 -7.09
CA THR A 79 -5.77 30.74 -8.02
C THR A 79 -5.58 32.13 -7.42
N ARG A 80 -4.47 32.78 -7.76
CA ARG A 80 -4.46 34.25 -7.91
C ARG A 80 -3.96 34.54 -9.31
N GLY A 81 -4.91 35.00 -10.12
CA GLY A 81 -4.69 35.32 -11.51
C GLY A 81 -3.62 36.40 -11.69
N ALA A 82 -2.85 36.24 -12.75
CA ALA A 82 -2.19 37.35 -13.42
C ALA A 82 -3.07 37.73 -14.61
N LEU A 83 -3.45 39.00 -14.71
CA LEU A 83 -3.68 39.70 -15.97
C LEU A 83 -3.01 41.09 -15.88
N PRO A 84 -2.48 41.62 -16.99
CA PRO A 84 -1.53 42.74 -17.00
C PRO A 84 -2.17 44.12 -17.21
N ASN A 85 -1.46 45.14 -16.70
CA ASN A 85 -1.30 46.54 -17.16
C ASN A 85 -2.47 47.32 -17.80
N SER A 86 -2.87 48.42 -17.15
CA SER A 86 -3.15 49.71 -17.81
C SER A 86 -3.32 50.88 -16.80
N ASN A 87 -2.97 52.08 -17.28
CA ASN A 87 -3.16 53.46 -16.75
C ASN A 87 -1.91 54.04 -16.04
N GLY A 88 -1.13 55.00 -16.57
CA GLY A 88 -1.40 55.97 -17.64
C GLY A 88 -2.28 57.12 -17.16
N GLN A 89 -1.65 58.27 -16.80
CA GLN A 89 -2.21 59.63 -16.57
C GLN A 89 -3.07 59.81 -15.30
N GLN A 90 -3.09 60.88 -14.48
CA GLN A 90 -2.63 62.30 -14.39
C GLN A 90 -2.40 62.57 -12.86
N SER A 91 -1.70 63.59 -12.34
CA SER A 91 -1.67 65.04 -12.62
C SER A 91 -0.33 65.66 -12.21
#